data_AF-A0A1F5YFX4-F1
#
_entry.id   AF-A0A1F5YFX4-F1
#
_cell.length_a   1.000
_cell.length_b   1.000
_cell.length_c   1.000
_cell.angle_alpha   90.00
_cell.angle_beta   90.00
_cell.angle_gamma   90.00
#
_symmetry.space_group_name_H-M   'P 1'
#
loop_
_entity.id
_entity.type
_entity.pdbx_description
1 polymer ?
#
loop_
_entity_poly.entity_id
_entity_poly.type
_entity_poly.pdbx_seq_one_letter_code
_entity_poly.pdbx_strand_id
1 'polypeptide(L)'
;MTVIADGRKPVAVAGVMGDKLSEVDERTTRVLLECAYFNPVTNRHTARALGMFTEASRRFERGTDFDLMPYAVDRAARLIAEVASGKVARGVIDICPRPLLRNEVRLRRERVKRVLGVDFSEKEIEKLLSGLDFELEKEHKGLFRVKVPSSRTLDVRREVDLIEELARLWGYDRIPVPRRLELTPGTGGINGGPEWELRRKLAGMGYQEVLSSSFVDSKLIEKIYGAGRFEFWRLVAPISKEEDVLRPSLLPMLLACVRRNLNQRRRDLALFEIGNVFDRHPGEKGSGEQRRLALAVTGEYRPVHWSGPAPRQDFFALKGTLESLFDWLKVPPMRFAADSHPVLAPGTAASIVLDGEKIGVIGRLDSGAAAEMDLPAEICLAELDLKPVLASAAMPIYRPVSQFPGSRRDISILLGENTSCADLLDQVRRVSPLVAEVAVFDLYQGDRIPPGKISLALSILFQSRERTLRDEEVDRAFEEISRSLIEKFGVQPR
;
A
#
# COMPACT_ATOMS: atom_id res chain seq x y z
N MET A 1 18.00 16.87 -29.67
CA MET A 1 19.40 16.81 -29.20
C MET A 1 20.15 17.90 -29.93
N THR A 2 20.82 18.81 -29.21
CA THR A 2 21.60 19.90 -29.81
C THR A 2 23.03 19.42 -30.07
N VAL A 3 23.59 19.77 -31.22
CA VAL A 3 24.96 19.42 -31.60
C VAL A 3 25.74 20.67 -31.97
N ILE A 4 27.05 20.59 -31.82
CA ILE A 4 28.00 21.55 -32.38
C ILE A 4 28.51 20.92 -33.67
N ALA A 5 28.47 21.67 -34.76
CA ALA A 5 28.81 21.17 -36.09
C ALA A 5 29.74 22.14 -36.79
N ASP A 6 30.64 21.59 -37.61
CA ASP A 6 31.33 22.36 -38.63
C ASP A 6 30.40 22.53 -39.87
N GLY A 7 30.91 23.13 -40.95
CA GLY A 7 30.13 23.33 -42.18
C GLY A 7 29.75 22.05 -42.95
N ARG A 8 30.10 20.86 -42.44
CA ARG A 8 29.90 19.56 -43.09
C ARG A 8 29.27 18.51 -42.18
N LYS A 9 29.64 18.46 -40.90
CA LYS A 9 29.24 17.40 -39.96
C LYS A 9 29.22 17.85 -38.49
N PRO A 10 28.47 17.16 -37.62
CA PRO A 10 28.58 17.30 -36.17
C PRO A 10 29.99 16.96 -35.67
N VAL A 11 30.46 17.70 -34.67
CA VAL A 11 31.76 17.53 -34.00
C VAL A 11 31.63 17.41 -32.48
N ALA A 12 30.47 17.72 -31.90
CA ALA A 12 30.21 17.45 -30.49
C ALA A 12 28.71 17.36 -30.21
N VAL A 13 28.35 16.66 -29.14
CA VAL A 13 27.05 16.82 -28.48
C VAL A 13 27.17 18.03 -27.56
N ALA A 14 26.46 19.10 -27.92
CA ALA A 14 26.59 20.42 -27.30
C ALA A 14 26.39 20.34 -25.78
N GLY A 15 27.37 20.82 -25.01
CA GLY A 15 27.32 20.81 -23.54
C GLY A 15 27.36 19.43 -22.88
N VAL A 16 27.69 18.37 -23.61
CA VAL A 16 27.77 17.00 -23.09
C VAL A 16 29.12 16.35 -23.38
N MET A 17 29.49 16.16 -24.65
CA MET A 17 30.70 15.41 -25.01
C MET A 17 31.21 15.81 -26.40
N GLY A 18 32.53 15.97 -26.54
CA GLY A 18 33.20 16.17 -27.83
C GLY A 18 33.30 14.88 -28.64
N ASP A 19 33.36 14.99 -29.96
CA ASP A 19 33.66 13.85 -30.84
C ASP A 19 35.16 13.57 -30.88
N LYS A 20 35.50 12.28 -30.98
CA LYS A 20 36.89 11.80 -31.04
C LYS A 20 37.65 12.36 -32.25
N LEU A 21 36.97 12.59 -33.37
CA LEU A 21 37.61 13.12 -34.60
C LEU A 21 37.92 14.62 -34.53
N SER A 22 37.40 15.33 -33.53
CA SER A 22 37.62 16.76 -33.30
C SER A 22 38.42 17.05 -32.02
N GLU A 23 38.92 16.02 -31.36
CA GLU A 23 39.73 16.14 -30.14
C GLU A 23 41.11 16.72 -30.45
N VAL A 24 41.69 17.42 -29.47
CA VAL A 24 43.08 17.88 -29.51
C VAL A 24 44.02 16.66 -29.36
N ASP A 25 44.91 16.47 -30.33
CA ASP A 25 45.91 15.40 -30.34
C ASP A 25 47.35 15.95 -30.38
N GLU A 26 48.34 15.04 -30.44
CA GLU A 26 49.77 15.38 -30.49
C GLU A 26 50.16 16.19 -31.75
N ARG A 27 49.33 16.20 -32.79
CA ARG A 27 49.59 16.92 -34.05
C ARG A 27 48.92 18.28 -34.08
N THR A 28 48.12 18.61 -33.07
CA THR A 28 47.31 19.82 -33.04
C THR A 28 48.17 21.05 -32.78
N THR A 29 48.20 21.98 -33.75
CA THR A 29 48.97 23.23 -33.65
C THR A 29 48.09 24.47 -33.46
N ARG A 30 46.77 24.33 -33.68
CA ARG A 30 45.79 25.40 -33.60
C ARG A 30 44.51 24.88 -32.96
N VAL A 31 43.98 25.62 -31.99
CA VAL A 31 42.75 25.29 -31.27
C VAL A 31 41.75 26.42 -31.37
N LEU A 32 40.47 26.08 -31.40
CA LEU A 32 39.36 27.02 -31.24
C LEU A 32 38.75 26.79 -29.87
N LEU A 33 38.68 27.84 -29.05
CA LEU A 33 38.08 27.73 -27.71
C LEU A 33 36.58 28.00 -27.80
N GLU A 34 35.80 27.05 -27.29
CA GLU A 34 34.36 27.19 -27.12
C GLU A 34 34.05 27.60 -25.68
N CYS A 35 33.28 28.67 -25.54
CA CYS A 35 32.63 29.04 -24.28
C CYS A 35 31.19 29.44 -24.61
N ALA A 36 30.23 28.63 -24.18
CA ALA A 36 28.84 28.76 -24.59
C ALA A 36 27.89 28.56 -23.41
N TYR A 37 26.69 29.12 -23.52
CA TYR A 37 25.58 28.85 -22.63
C TYR A 37 24.58 27.93 -23.34
N PHE A 38 24.36 26.74 -22.79
CA PHE A 38 23.37 25.80 -23.28
C PHE A 38 22.12 25.83 -22.41
N ASN A 39 20.95 25.68 -23.05
CA ASN A 39 19.69 25.58 -22.31
C ASN A 39 19.73 24.37 -21.35
N PRO A 40 19.59 24.58 -20.03
CA PRO A 40 19.79 23.51 -19.04
C PRO A 40 18.85 22.31 -19.20
N VAL A 41 17.58 22.59 -19.53
CA VAL A 41 16.55 21.56 -19.72
C VAL A 41 16.90 20.68 -20.92
N THR A 42 17.23 21.30 -22.05
CA THR A 42 17.61 20.57 -23.27
C THR A 42 18.87 19.75 -23.07
N ASN A 43 19.85 20.28 -22.34
CA ASN A 43 21.08 19.57 -22.03
C ASN A 43 20.83 18.35 -21.14
N ARG A 44 19.98 18.50 -20.10
CA ARG A 44 19.57 17.40 -19.21
C ARG A 44 18.89 16.26 -19.97
N HIS A 45 17.96 16.58 -20.86
CA HIS A 45 17.28 15.58 -21.68
C HIS A 45 18.26 14.84 -22.59
N THR A 46 19.20 15.57 -23.19
CA THR A 46 20.23 15.00 -24.07
C THR A 46 21.16 14.05 -23.32
N ALA A 47 21.71 14.49 -22.17
CA ALA A 47 22.59 13.68 -21.33
C ALA A 47 21.92 12.38 -20.85
N ARG A 48 20.67 12.47 -20.38
CA ARG A 48 19.88 11.31 -19.95
C ARG A 48 19.55 10.35 -21.08
N ALA A 49 19.16 10.87 -22.25
CA ALA A 49 18.85 10.05 -23.42
C ALA A 49 20.09 9.26 -23.90
N LEU A 50 21.28 9.82 -23.73
CA LEU A 50 22.55 9.18 -24.09
C LEU A 50 23.16 8.34 -22.95
N GLY A 51 22.60 8.38 -21.73
CA GLY A 51 23.22 7.75 -20.56
C GLY A 51 24.59 8.33 -20.19
N MET A 52 24.87 9.58 -20.56
CA MET A 52 26.19 10.21 -20.39
C MET A 52 26.17 11.25 -19.26
N PHE A 53 27.09 11.09 -18.31
CA PHE A 53 27.25 11.99 -17.17
C PHE A 53 28.67 12.55 -17.15
N THR A 54 28.87 13.71 -17.79
CA THR A 54 30.17 14.40 -17.86
C THR A 54 30.19 15.61 -16.94
N GLU A 55 31.38 16.11 -16.66
CA GLU A 55 31.57 17.35 -15.91
C GLU A 55 30.89 18.56 -16.61
N ALA A 56 30.88 18.58 -17.95
CA ALA A 56 30.17 19.57 -18.74
C ALA A 56 28.65 19.38 -18.59
N SER A 57 28.12 18.16 -18.80
CA SER A 57 26.67 17.94 -18.76
C SER A 57 26.08 18.24 -17.39
N ARG A 58 26.80 17.89 -16.31
CA ARG A 58 26.42 18.19 -14.93
C ARG A 58 26.36 19.69 -14.62
N ARG A 59 27.26 20.51 -15.17
CA ARG A 59 27.24 21.98 -14.99
C ARG A 59 26.13 22.60 -15.81
N PHE A 60 26.09 22.30 -17.11
CA PHE A 60 25.11 22.88 -18.02
C PHE A 60 23.67 22.47 -17.70
N GLU A 61 23.39 21.24 -17.22
CA GLU A 61 22.04 20.85 -16.80
C GLU A 61 21.51 21.62 -15.59
N ARG A 62 22.41 22.20 -14.79
CA ARG A 62 22.10 23.03 -13.61
C ARG A 62 22.17 24.53 -13.90
N GLY A 63 22.62 24.89 -15.09
CA GLY A 63 22.93 26.26 -15.48
C GLY A 63 24.34 26.69 -15.14
N THR A 64 24.86 27.55 -16.00
CA THR A 64 26.13 28.23 -15.82
C THR A 64 25.89 29.73 -15.83
N ASP A 65 26.75 30.46 -15.15
CA ASP A 65 26.75 31.92 -15.19
C ASP A 65 27.10 32.41 -16.60
N PHE A 66 26.15 33.08 -17.25
CA PHE A 66 26.34 33.61 -18.60
C PHE A 66 27.11 34.93 -18.62
N ASP A 67 27.14 35.71 -17.53
CA ASP A 67 27.97 36.92 -17.46
C ASP A 67 29.46 36.57 -17.26
N LEU A 68 29.76 35.37 -16.75
CA LEU A 68 31.12 34.88 -16.58
C LEU A 68 31.80 34.44 -17.89
N MET A 69 31.06 34.22 -18.98
CA MET A 69 31.59 33.64 -20.23
C MET A 69 32.76 34.43 -20.84
N PRO A 70 32.71 35.77 -20.99
CA PRO A 70 33.83 36.53 -21.55
C PRO A 70 35.11 36.38 -20.71
N TYR A 71 34.98 36.45 -19.38
CA TYR A 71 36.10 36.24 -18.48
C TYR A 71 36.64 34.80 -18.56
N ALA A 72 35.76 33.81 -18.63
CA ALA A 72 36.15 32.40 -18.68
C ALA A 72 36.96 32.05 -19.93
N VAL A 73 36.53 32.52 -21.11
CA VAL A 73 37.25 32.25 -22.37
C VAL A 73 38.60 32.97 -22.42
N ASP A 74 38.66 34.23 -21.96
CA ASP A 74 39.92 35.00 -21.91
C ASP A 74 40.91 34.39 -20.91
N ARG A 75 40.41 33.93 -19.75
CA ARG A 75 41.23 33.24 -18.76
C ARG A 75 41.78 31.93 -19.31
N ALA A 76 40.96 31.15 -20.01
CA ALA A 76 41.40 29.91 -20.66
C ALA A 76 42.45 30.18 -21.74
N ALA A 77 42.22 31.15 -22.62
CA ALA A 77 43.17 31.55 -23.67
C ALA A 77 44.51 31.97 -23.09
N ARG A 78 44.49 32.79 -22.03
CA ARG A 78 45.70 33.22 -21.31
C ARG A 78 46.46 32.04 -20.72
N LEU A 79 45.78 31.13 -20.01
CA LEU A 79 46.42 29.97 -19.39
C LEU A 79 47.05 29.03 -20.44
N ILE A 80 46.37 28.81 -21.56
CA ILE A 80 46.91 28.02 -22.67
C ILE A 80 48.15 28.68 -23.26
N ALA A 81 48.14 30.01 -23.45
CA ALA A 81 49.30 30.75 -23.92
C ALA A 81 50.49 30.66 -22.95
N GLU A 82 50.25 30.78 -21.64
CA GLU A 82 51.28 30.67 -20.61
C GLU A 82 51.90 29.27 -20.55
N VAL A 83 51.09 28.22 -20.67
CA VAL A 83 51.54 26.82 -20.51
C VAL A 83 52.11 26.23 -21.81
N ALA A 84 51.47 26.48 -22.94
CA ALA A 84 51.82 25.90 -24.24
C ALA A 84 52.65 26.85 -25.13
N SER A 85 53.03 28.03 -24.62
CA SER A 85 53.72 29.09 -25.40
C SER A 85 52.97 29.49 -26.68
N GLY A 86 51.64 29.36 -26.67
CA GLY A 86 50.76 29.68 -27.79
C GLY A 86 50.52 31.19 -27.96
N LYS A 87 50.18 31.61 -29.18
CA LYS A 87 49.80 33.00 -29.47
C LYS A 87 48.27 33.14 -29.50
N VAL A 88 47.72 33.97 -28.62
CA VAL A 88 46.28 34.28 -28.60
C VAL A 88 45.91 35.11 -29.83
N ALA A 89 44.87 34.70 -30.54
CA ALA A 89 44.33 35.46 -31.68
C ALA A 89 43.67 36.76 -31.21
N ARG A 90 43.65 37.79 -32.07
CA ARG A 90 43.01 39.07 -31.73
C ARG A 90 41.49 38.97 -31.93
N GLY A 91 40.73 39.27 -30.88
CA GLY A 91 39.26 39.36 -30.93
C GLY A 91 38.57 38.06 -30.48
N VAL A 92 37.26 38.17 -30.24
CA VAL A 92 36.37 37.08 -29.84
C VAL A 92 35.17 37.08 -30.80
N ILE A 93 34.70 35.88 -31.17
CA ILE A 93 33.45 35.71 -31.91
C ILE A 93 32.34 35.52 -30.88
N ASP A 94 31.53 36.57 -30.66
CA ASP A 94 30.40 36.53 -29.73
C ASP A 94 29.07 36.55 -30.50
N ILE A 95 28.36 35.42 -30.48
CA ILE A 95 27.08 35.24 -31.18
C ILE A 95 25.99 34.93 -30.15
N CYS A 96 25.23 35.95 -29.79
CA CYS A 96 24.10 35.86 -28.87
C CYS A 96 22.79 36.29 -29.59
N PRO A 97 22.12 35.38 -30.33
CA PRO A 97 20.97 35.74 -31.16
C PRO A 97 19.73 36.14 -30.34
N ARG A 98 19.71 35.80 -29.05
CA ARG A 98 18.68 36.22 -28.10
C ARG A 98 19.34 36.68 -26.81
N PRO A 99 19.04 37.88 -26.31
CA PRO A 99 19.64 38.37 -25.08
C PRO A 99 19.26 37.48 -23.90
N LEU A 100 20.25 37.13 -23.08
CA LEU A 100 20.05 36.46 -21.79
C LEU A 100 19.71 37.53 -20.75
N LEU A 101 18.50 37.47 -20.21
CA LEU A 101 17.99 38.47 -19.27
C LEU A 101 18.10 37.96 -17.83
N ARG A 102 18.54 38.84 -16.94
CA ARG A 102 18.46 38.63 -15.48
C ARG A 102 17.02 38.70 -15.01
N ASN A 103 16.66 37.89 -14.01
CA ASN A 103 15.33 37.99 -13.41
C ASN A 103 15.24 39.24 -12.52
N GLU A 104 14.05 39.84 -12.49
CA GLU A 104 13.68 40.82 -11.47
C GLU A 104 12.57 40.25 -10.60
N VAL A 105 12.77 40.23 -9.30
CA VAL A 105 11.83 39.68 -8.33
C VAL A 105 11.48 40.75 -7.30
N ARG A 106 10.19 40.92 -7.03
CA ARG A 106 9.72 41.82 -5.97
C ARG A 106 9.68 41.09 -4.63
N LEU A 107 10.25 41.72 -3.61
CA LEU A 107 10.30 41.20 -2.23
C LEU A 107 9.58 42.14 -1.27
N ARG A 108 8.52 41.64 -0.63
CA ARG A 108 7.76 42.36 0.40
C ARG A 108 8.22 41.92 1.77
N ARG A 109 8.65 42.88 2.61
CA ARG A 109 9.00 42.63 4.01
C ARG A 109 7.86 41.98 4.80
N GLU A 110 6.62 42.38 4.55
CA GLU A 110 5.46 41.77 5.20
C GLU A 110 5.33 40.29 4.86
N ARG A 111 5.64 39.90 3.61
CA ARG A 111 5.63 38.49 3.20
C ARG A 111 6.76 37.71 3.87
N VAL A 112 7.95 38.29 4.00
CA VAL A 112 9.07 37.70 4.77
C VAL A 112 8.62 37.37 6.19
N LYS A 113 8.02 38.36 6.89
CA LYS A 113 7.50 38.17 8.25
C LYS A 113 6.40 37.12 8.33
N ARG A 114 5.49 37.08 7.35
CA ARG A 114 4.40 36.10 7.31
C ARG A 114 4.91 34.67 7.09
N VAL A 115 5.93 34.49 6.25
CA VAL A 115 6.47 33.16 5.91
C VAL A 115 7.44 32.66 6.98
N LEU A 116 8.36 33.51 7.45
CA LEU A 116 9.41 33.11 8.40
C LEU A 116 9.00 33.32 9.86
N GLY A 117 7.98 34.13 10.15
CA GLY A 117 7.67 34.53 11.53
C GLY A 117 8.71 35.47 12.15
N VAL A 118 9.68 35.95 11.37
CA VAL A 118 10.78 36.83 11.80
C VAL A 118 10.58 38.22 11.19
N ASP A 119 10.67 39.27 12.02
CA ASP A 119 10.54 40.65 11.58
C ASP A 119 11.91 41.25 11.23
N PHE A 120 12.42 40.94 10.04
CA PHE A 120 13.66 41.51 9.52
C PHE A 120 13.53 43.02 9.29
N SER A 121 14.53 43.80 9.70
CA SER A 121 14.66 45.20 9.29
C SER A 121 15.08 45.30 7.80
N GLU A 122 14.75 46.43 7.16
CA GLU A 122 15.14 46.66 5.76
C GLU A 122 16.66 46.59 5.55
N LYS A 123 17.44 47.09 6.52
CA LYS A 123 18.91 47.03 6.50
C LYS A 123 19.45 45.60 6.59
N GLU A 124 18.79 44.72 7.34
CA GLU A 124 19.18 43.32 7.42
C GLU A 124 18.89 42.58 6.10
N ILE A 125 17.74 42.85 5.50
CA ILE A 125 17.38 42.28 4.18
C ILE A 125 18.41 42.70 3.12
N GLU A 126 18.71 44.01 3.04
CA GLU A 126 19.72 44.55 2.13
C GLU A 126 21.10 43.94 2.39
N LYS A 127 21.56 43.88 3.65
CA LYS A 127 22.86 43.32 4.00
C LYS A 127 23.00 41.85 3.58
N LEU A 128 21.99 41.04 3.86
CA LEU A 128 22.03 39.60 3.58
C LEU A 128 22.00 39.32 2.07
N LEU A 129 21.08 39.96 1.34
CA LEU A 129 20.91 39.71 -0.09
C LEU A 129 22.02 40.36 -0.92
N SER A 130 22.46 41.58 -0.61
CA SER A 130 23.60 42.19 -1.32
C SER A 130 24.91 41.42 -1.10
N GLY A 131 25.04 40.67 0.01
CA GLY A 131 26.18 39.78 0.25
C GLY A 131 26.24 38.56 -0.68
N LEU A 132 25.20 38.33 -1.48
CA LEU A 132 25.13 37.30 -2.51
C LEU A 132 24.98 37.89 -3.91
N ASP A 133 25.42 39.14 -4.10
CA ASP A 133 25.39 39.88 -5.35
C ASP A 133 23.97 40.15 -5.91
N PHE A 134 22.92 40.07 -5.08
CA PHE A 134 21.62 40.60 -5.45
C PHE A 134 21.64 42.12 -5.40
N GLU A 135 21.14 42.78 -6.46
CA GLU A 135 21.01 44.24 -6.47
C GLU A 135 19.61 44.61 -6.01
N LEU A 136 19.49 45.34 -4.90
CA LEU A 136 18.21 45.74 -4.33
C LEU A 136 17.94 47.23 -4.63
N GLU A 137 16.82 47.49 -5.28
CA GLU A 137 16.25 48.82 -5.46
C GLU A 137 15.00 48.95 -4.60
N LYS A 138 14.98 49.94 -3.71
CA LYS A 138 13.82 50.19 -2.84
C LYS A 138 12.75 50.94 -3.62
N GLU A 139 11.64 50.28 -3.96
CA GLU A 139 10.50 50.92 -4.63
C GLU A 139 9.72 51.80 -3.63
N HIS A 140 9.45 51.30 -2.42
CA HIS A 140 8.88 52.06 -1.30
C HIS A 140 9.16 51.36 0.04
N LYS A 141 8.67 51.90 1.16
CA LYS A 141 8.82 51.29 2.49
C LYS A 141 8.31 49.85 2.46
N GLY A 142 9.17 48.90 2.83
CA GLY A 142 8.88 47.46 2.89
C GLY A 142 8.79 46.72 1.55
N LEU A 143 9.11 47.34 0.41
CA LEU A 143 9.11 46.70 -0.91
C LEU A 143 10.43 46.95 -1.65
N PHE A 144 11.05 45.86 -2.10
CA PHE A 144 12.28 45.85 -2.89
C PHE A 144 12.00 45.26 -4.27
N ARG A 145 12.56 45.89 -5.31
CA ARG A 145 12.83 45.25 -6.59
C ARG A 145 14.24 44.70 -6.55
N VAL A 146 14.37 43.39 -6.71
CA VAL A 146 15.64 42.68 -6.59
C VAL A 146 16.04 42.16 -7.96
N LYS A 147 17.19 42.62 -8.49
CA LYS A 147 17.80 42.05 -9.68
C LYS A 147 18.64 40.85 -9.27
N VAL A 148 18.36 39.72 -9.89
CA VAL A 148 19.00 38.44 -9.60
C VAL A 148 20.31 38.33 -10.39
N PRO A 149 21.43 37.95 -9.77
CA PRO A 149 22.66 37.70 -10.51
C PRO A 149 22.46 36.57 -11.52
N SER A 150 23.15 36.66 -12.65
CA SER A 150 23.07 35.69 -13.77
C SER A 150 23.34 34.25 -13.31
N SER A 151 24.27 34.05 -12.39
CA SER A 151 24.58 32.76 -11.75
C SER A 151 23.40 32.12 -10.98
N ARG A 152 22.40 32.92 -10.55
CA ARG A 152 21.23 32.49 -9.75
C ARG A 152 19.89 32.60 -10.49
N THR A 153 19.93 32.88 -11.79
CA THR A 153 18.71 33.14 -12.61
C THR A 153 17.83 31.88 -12.79
N LEU A 154 18.36 30.68 -12.50
CA LEU A 154 17.58 29.45 -12.61
C LEU A 154 16.82 29.08 -11.35
N ASP A 155 17.39 29.34 -10.17
CA ASP A 155 16.81 29.01 -8.88
C ASP A 155 16.04 30.17 -8.24
N VAL A 156 16.41 31.43 -8.51
CA VAL A 156 15.70 32.61 -7.96
C VAL A 156 14.81 33.25 -9.04
N ARG A 157 13.51 32.98 -8.95
CA ARG A 157 12.48 33.45 -9.91
C ARG A 157 11.24 34.03 -9.24
N ARG A 158 11.04 33.76 -7.96
CA ARG A 158 9.85 34.09 -7.18
C ARG A 158 10.28 34.74 -5.88
N GLU A 159 9.35 35.50 -5.30
CA GLU A 159 9.56 36.14 -4.01
C GLU A 159 9.98 35.15 -2.92
N VAL A 160 9.41 33.94 -2.90
CA VAL A 160 9.74 32.91 -1.90
C VAL A 160 11.18 32.42 -1.99
N ASP A 161 11.80 32.46 -3.18
CA ASP A 161 13.19 32.04 -3.37
C ASP A 161 14.13 33.03 -2.66
N LEU A 162 13.81 34.33 -2.68
CA LEU A 162 14.53 35.34 -1.89
C LEU A 162 14.27 35.20 -0.38
N ILE A 163 13.07 34.79 0.02
CA ILE A 163 12.73 34.52 1.43
C ILE A 163 13.52 33.32 1.95
N GLU A 164 13.71 32.28 1.12
CA GLU A 164 14.56 31.14 1.45
C GLU A 164 16.02 31.57 1.64
N GLU A 165 16.56 32.42 0.76
CA GLU A 165 17.92 32.94 0.92
C GLU A 165 18.09 33.74 2.22
N LEU A 166 17.09 34.54 2.61
CA LEU A 166 17.08 35.21 3.91
C LEU A 166 17.07 34.22 5.08
N ALA A 167 16.25 33.17 5.01
CA ALA A 167 16.21 32.12 6.02
C ALA A 167 17.55 31.38 6.14
N ARG A 168 18.13 31.01 4.99
CA ARG A 168 19.40 30.28 4.87
C ARG A 168 20.57 31.06 5.43
N LEU A 169 20.68 32.34 5.09
CA LEU A 169 21.77 33.21 5.56
C LEU A 169 21.59 33.64 7.02
N TRP A 170 20.34 33.83 7.47
CA TRP A 170 20.08 34.21 8.85
C TRP A 170 20.25 33.03 9.82
N GLY A 171 19.97 31.82 9.35
CA GLY A 171 20.11 30.54 10.05
C GLY A 171 18.75 29.95 10.42
N TYR A 172 18.45 28.76 9.88
CA TYR A 172 17.17 28.06 10.11
C TYR A 172 16.88 27.81 11.59
N ASP A 173 17.90 27.48 12.39
CA ASP A 173 17.74 27.19 13.82
C ASP A 173 17.27 28.38 14.66
N ARG A 174 17.40 29.60 14.12
CA ARG A 174 16.96 30.82 14.79
C ARG A 174 15.48 31.12 14.51
N ILE A 175 14.87 30.46 13.52
CA ILE A 175 13.49 30.71 13.12
C ILE A 175 12.56 30.23 14.24
N PRO A 176 11.67 31.10 14.78
CA PRO A 176 10.84 30.73 15.90
C PRO A 176 9.85 29.63 15.52
N VAL A 177 9.81 28.57 16.30
CA VAL A 177 8.75 27.56 16.20
C VAL A 177 7.47 28.15 16.80
N PRO A 178 6.35 28.17 16.05
CA PRO A 178 5.09 28.68 16.58
C PRO A 178 4.65 27.87 17.81
N ARG A 179 4.36 28.57 18.92
CA ARG A 179 3.97 27.96 20.20
C ARG A 179 2.48 27.60 20.28
N ARG A 180 1.66 28.08 19.36
CA ARG A 180 0.21 27.84 19.33
C ARG A 180 -0.17 27.26 17.97
N LEU A 181 -0.83 26.11 18.02
CA LEU A 181 -1.51 25.50 16.90
C LEU A 181 -3.01 25.62 17.17
N GLU A 182 -3.77 26.10 16.20
CA GLU A 182 -5.22 26.04 16.27
C GLU A 182 -5.64 24.61 15.96
N LEU A 183 -6.23 23.93 16.95
CA LEU A 183 -6.74 22.57 16.80
C LEU A 183 -8.24 22.65 16.56
N THR A 184 -8.70 22.14 15.42
CA THR A 184 -10.12 21.84 15.20
C THR A 184 -10.33 20.35 15.46
N PRO A 185 -11.29 19.96 16.33
CA PRO A 185 -11.60 18.56 16.53
C PRO A 185 -11.99 17.90 15.20
N GLY A 186 -11.27 16.84 14.82
CA GLY A 186 -11.66 16.01 13.69
C GLY A 186 -12.83 15.10 14.07
N THR A 187 -13.63 14.70 13.08
CA THR A 187 -14.70 13.69 13.22
C THR A 187 -14.20 12.25 13.09
N GLY A 188 -12.88 12.05 12.94
CA GLY A 188 -12.27 10.73 12.85
C GLY A 188 -12.27 10.03 14.22
N GLY A 189 -12.72 8.78 14.25
CA GLY A 189 -12.76 7.97 15.46
C GLY A 189 -11.41 7.89 16.18
N ILE A 190 -11.49 7.80 17.51
CA ILE A 190 -10.34 7.64 18.40
C ILE A 190 -9.72 6.26 18.05
N ASN A 191 -8.47 6.22 17.58
CA ASN A 191 -7.68 5.02 17.22
C ASN A 191 -7.78 4.51 15.76
N GLY A 192 -7.39 5.32 14.76
CA GLY A 192 -7.01 4.80 13.43
C GLY A 192 -8.12 4.14 12.59
N GLY A 193 -9.36 4.15 13.09
CA GLY A 193 -10.53 3.58 12.42
C GLY A 193 -10.66 2.05 12.55
N PRO A 194 -11.72 1.47 11.98
CA PRO A 194 -12.04 0.04 12.06
C PRO A 194 -10.90 -0.91 11.64
N GLU A 195 -10.05 -0.52 10.69
CA GLU A 195 -8.91 -1.35 10.23
C GLU A 195 -7.81 -1.48 11.31
N TRP A 196 -7.55 -0.41 12.08
CA TRP A 196 -6.58 -0.46 13.19
C TRP A 196 -7.07 -1.36 14.32
N GLU A 197 -8.34 -1.23 14.64
CA GLU A 197 -9.05 -2.05 15.61
C GLU A 197 -9.07 -3.54 15.19
N LEU A 198 -9.21 -3.83 13.89
CA LEU A 198 -9.05 -5.18 13.33
C LEU A 198 -7.65 -5.74 13.60
N ARG A 199 -6.58 -4.97 13.33
CA ARG A 199 -5.19 -5.39 13.62
C ARG A 199 -5.00 -5.71 15.09
N ARG A 200 -5.47 -4.83 15.98
CA ARG A 200 -5.37 -5.02 17.44
C ARG A 200 -6.10 -6.28 17.88
N LYS A 201 -7.28 -6.54 17.32
CA LYS A 201 -8.06 -7.74 17.66
C LYS A 201 -7.35 -9.01 17.22
N LEU A 202 -6.82 -9.08 16.00
CA LEU A 202 -6.03 -10.22 15.51
C LEU A 202 -4.76 -10.45 16.33
N ALA A 203 -4.03 -9.37 16.67
CA ALA A 203 -2.87 -9.46 17.55
C ALA A 203 -3.26 -10.00 18.94
N GLY A 204 -4.40 -9.55 19.49
CA GLY A 204 -4.95 -10.06 20.75
C GLY A 204 -5.43 -11.53 20.68
N MET A 205 -5.71 -12.04 19.49
CA MET A 205 -6.01 -13.46 19.23
C MET A 205 -4.74 -14.30 18.98
N GLY A 206 -3.54 -13.71 19.08
CA GLY A 206 -2.27 -14.41 18.90
C GLY A 206 -1.75 -14.45 17.47
N TYR A 207 -2.36 -13.72 16.53
CA TYR A 207 -1.85 -13.62 15.17
C TYR A 207 -0.73 -12.58 15.06
N GLN A 208 0.27 -12.88 14.25
CA GLN A 208 1.38 -12.00 13.92
C GLN A 208 1.14 -11.31 12.58
N GLU A 209 1.18 -9.98 12.56
CA GLU A 209 1.10 -9.22 11.31
C GLU A 209 2.40 -9.39 10.52
N VAL A 210 2.27 -9.59 9.21
CA VAL A 210 3.37 -9.60 8.25
C VAL A 210 3.12 -8.54 7.18
N LEU A 211 4.20 -7.98 6.64
CA LEU A 211 4.16 -7.03 5.52
C LEU A 211 5.00 -7.60 4.39
N SER A 212 4.37 -7.90 3.27
CA SER A 212 5.06 -8.46 2.11
C SER A 212 5.17 -7.45 0.96
N SER A 213 6.02 -7.76 -0.01
CA SER A 213 6.15 -6.93 -1.22
C SER A 213 4.81 -6.90 -1.98
N SER A 214 4.46 -5.74 -2.51
CA SER A 214 3.36 -5.61 -3.47
C SER A 214 3.75 -6.12 -4.86
N PHE A 215 5.05 -6.32 -5.11
CA PHE A 215 5.57 -6.85 -6.36
C PHE A 215 5.89 -8.34 -6.21
N VAL A 216 5.47 -9.14 -7.18
CA VAL A 216 5.57 -10.60 -7.13
C VAL A 216 5.96 -11.17 -8.49
N ASP A 217 6.39 -12.44 -8.48
CA ASP A 217 6.70 -13.19 -9.69
C ASP A 217 5.41 -13.69 -10.35
N SER A 218 5.09 -13.16 -11.53
CA SER A 218 3.92 -13.59 -12.31
C SER A 218 3.90 -15.08 -12.60
N LYS A 219 5.07 -15.73 -12.78
CA LYS A 219 5.15 -17.16 -13.06
C LYS A 219 4.73 -18.00 -11.85
N LEU A 220 5.13 -17.59 -10.65
CA LEU A 220 4.71 -18.24 -9.41
C LEU A 220 3.19 -18.15 -9.26
N ILE A 221 2.61 -16.98 -9.54
CA ILE A 221 1.15 -16.79 -9.49
C ILE A 221 0.45 -17.71 -10.49
N GLU A 222 0.91 -17.77 -11.75
CA GLU A 222 0.31 -18.63 -12.77
C GLU A 222 0.42 -20.13 -12.43
N LYS A 223 1.50 -20.56 -11.75
CA LYS A 223 1.65 -21.94 -11.28
C LYS A 223 0.64 -22.33 -10.21
N ILE A 224 0.39 -21.48 -9.22
CA ILE A 224 -0.49 -21.80 -8.08
C ILE A 224 -1.98 -21.50 -8.36
N TYR A 225 -2.28 -20.54 -9.24
CA TYR A 225 -3.66 -20.17 -9.60
C TYR A 225 -4.14 -20.73 -10.94
N GLY A 226 -3.22 -21.16 -11.80
CA GLY A 226 -3.47 -21.49 -13.20
C GLY A 226 -3.20 -20.32 -14.15
N ALA A 227 -2.63 -20.64 -15.31
CA ALA A 227 -2.29 -19.66 -16.34
C ALA A 227 -3.55 -18.95 -16.88
N GLY A 228 -3.43 -17.63 -17.11
CA GLY A 228 -4.51 -16.82 -17.67
C GLY A 228 -5.63 -16.44 -16.70
N ARG A 229 -5.53 -16.79 -15.41
CA ARG A 229 -6.54 -16.42 -14.40
C ARG A 229 -6.57 -14.92 -14.09
N PHE A 230 -5.42 -14.25 -14.18
CA PHE A 230 -5.28 -12.82 -13.87
C PHE A 230 -4.73 -12.05 -15.08
N GLU A 231 -5.22 -10.81 -15.27
CA GLU A 231 -4.54 -9.82 -16.11
C GLU A 231 -3.59 -9.00 -15.21
N PHE A 232 -2.28 -9.19 -15.38
CA PHE A 232 -1.31 -8.55 -14.48
C PHE A 232 -1.03 -7.08 -14.84
N TRP A 233 -0.88 -6.25 -13.81
CA TRP A 233 -0.18 -4.97 -13.93
C TRP A 233 1.33 -5.19 -13.93
N ARG A 234 1.93 -5.21 -15.13
CA ARG A 234 3.37 -5.42 -15.33
C ARG A 234 4.18 -4.15 -15.15
N LEU A 235 5.31 -4.25 -14.46
CA LEU A 235 6.26 -3.14 -14.34
C LEU A 235 7.05 -2.95 -15.64
N VAL A 236 7.24 -1.69 -16.05
CA VAL A 236 8.04 -1.35 -17.24
C VAL A 236 9.53 -1.60 -17.01
N ALA A 237 10.01 -1.33 -15.79
CA ALA A 237 11.40 -1.52 -15.39
C ALA A 237 11.44 -2.15 -13.98
N PRO A 238 11.17 -3.46 -13.86
CA PRO A 238 11.19 -4.13 -12.56
C PRO A 238 12.61 -4.21 -11.98
N ILE A 239 12.70 -4.25 -10.64
CA ILE A 239 13.99 -4.37 -9.94
C ILE A 239 14.61 -5.75 -10.18
N SER A 240 13.78 -6.80 -10.25
CA SER A 240 14.17 -8.19 -10.51
C SER A 240 13.12 -8.90 -11.37
N LYS A 241 13.45 -10.09 -11.90
CA LYS A 241 12.48 -10.87 -12.68
C LYS A 241 11.39 -11.49 -11.79
N GLU A 242 11.69 -11.66 -10.51
CA GLU A 242 10.83 -12.21 -9.47
C GLU A 242 9.88 -11.16 -8.86
N GLU A 243 9.92 -9.92 -9.36
CA GLU A 243 9.09 -8.78 -8.95
C GLU A 243 8.56 -8.05 -10.19
N ASP A 244 8.02 -8.79 -11.17
CA ASP A 244 7.64 -8.24 -12.47
C ASP A 244 6.21 -7.71 -12.54
N VAL A 245 5.35 -8.05 -11.56
CA VAL A 245 3.93 -7.66 -11.53
C VAL A 245 3.47 -7.21 -10.16
N LEU A 246 2.40 -6.41 -10.12
CA LEU A 246 1.66 -6.17 -8.88
C LEU A 246 0.86 -7.41 -8.46
N ARG A 247 0.82 -7.71 -7.16
CA ARG A 247 0.14 -8.89 -6.61
C ARG A 247 -1.39 -8.84 -6.81
N PRO A 248 -2.03 -9.90 -7.34
CA PRO A 248 -3.49 -9.99 -7.43
C PRO A 248 -4.13 -10.57 -6.15
N SER A 249 -3.33 -11.15 -5.26
CA SER A 249 -3.75 -11.73 -3.98
C SER A 249 -2.61 -11.61 -2.96
N LEU A 250 -2.95 -11.61 -1.66
CA LEU A 250 -2.02 -11.66 -0.55
C LEU A 250 -1.55 -13.09 -0.25
N LEU A 251 -2.34 -14.11 -0.61
CA LEU A 251 -2.06 -15.52 -0.26
C LEU A 251 -0.66 -16.00 -0.70
N PRO A 252 -0.15 -15.70 -1.90
CA PRO A 252 1.14 -16.22 -2.36
C PRO A 252 2.31 -15.73 -1.49
N MET A 253 2.28 -14.45 -1.12
CA MET A 253 3.33 -13.86 -0.30
C MET A 253 3.20 -14.25 1.17
N LEU A 254 1.97 -14.43 1.65
CA LEU A 254 1.72 -14.99 2.97
C LEU A 254 2.24 -16.43 3.07
N LEU A 255 2.01 -17.26 2.05
CA LEU A 255 2.58 -18.61 1.94
C LEU A 255 4.10 -18.61 1.84
N ALA A 256 4.71 -17.66 1.10
CA ALA A 256 6.16 -17.49 1.07
C ALA A 256 6.73 -17.17 2.48
N CYS A 257 5.99 -16.39 3.28
CA CYS A 257 6.34 -16.13 4.68
C CYS A 257 6.21 -17.39 5.55
N VAL A 258 5.14 -18.17 5.39
CA VAL A 258 4.98 -19.47 6.06
C VAL A 258 6.17 -20.39 5.73
N ARG A 259 6.51 -20.53 4.44
CA ARG A 259 7.65 -21.34 3.99
C ARG A 259 8.96 -20.93 4.65
N ARG A 260 9.24 -19.63 4.69
CA ARG A 260 10.45 -19.09 5.32
C ARG A 260 10.55 -19.49 6.80
N ASN A 261 9.43 -19.47 7.52
CA ASN A 261 9.37 -19.85 8.92
C ASN A 261 9.51 -21.38 9.11
N LEU A 262 8.83 -22.17 8.27
CA LEU A 262 8.96 -23.64 8.28
C LEU A 262 10.40 -24.10 8.02
N ASN A 263 11.11 -23.43 7.10
CA ASN A 263 12.54 -23.68 6.83
C ASN A 263 13.43 -23.36 8.04
N GLN A 264 12.97 -22.52 8.96
CA GLN A 264 13.62 -22.23 10.24
C GLN A 264 13.06 -23.09 11.39
N ARG A 265 12.33 -24.16 11.07
CA ARG A 265 11.72 -25.12 12.00
C ARG A 265 10.65 -24.50 12.92
N ARG A 266 10.03 -23.39 12.51
CA ARG A 266 8.86 -22.80 13.18
C ARG A 266 7.59 -23.37 12.53
N ARG A 267 6.92 -24.27 13.24
CA ARG A 267 5.74 -25.02 12.74
C ARG A 267 4.41 -24.41 13.16
N ASP A 268 4.38 -23.80 14.33
CA ASP A 268 3.16 -23.20 14.89
C ASP A 268 3.11 -21.74 14.47
N LEU A 269 2.26 -21.43 13.48
CA LEU A 269 2.18 -20.10 12.87
C LEU A 269 0.73 -19.66 12.80
N ALA A 270 0.48 -18.41 13.20
CA ALA A 270 -0.76 -17.70 12.97
C ALA A 270 -0.38 -16.33 12.40
N LEU A 271 -0.46 -16.18 11.08
CA LEU A 271 -0.02 -14.99 10.36
C LEU A 271 -1.21 -14.27 9.74
N PHE A 272 -1.13 -12.95 9.67
CA PHE A 272 -2.07 -12.18 8.88
C PHE A 272 -1.39 -11.02 8.16
N GLU A 273 -1.97 -10.59 7.04
CA GLU A 273 -1.57 -9.39 6.32
C GLU A 273 -2.81 -8.59 5.92
N ILE A 274 -2.74 -7.27 6.10
CA ILE A 274 -3.70 -6.33 5.54
C ILE A 274 -2.98 -5.50 4.49
N GLY A 275 -3.42 -5.57 3.24
CA GLY A 275 -2.70 -4.95 2.14
C GLY A 275 -3.54 -4.74 0.91
N ASN A 276 -2.99 -3.95 -0.02
CA ASN A 276 -3.63 -3.73 -1.31
C ASN A 276 -3.26 -4.88 -2.25
N VAL A 277 -4.24 -5.32 -3.03
CA VAL A 277 -4.06 -6.20 -4.18
C VAL A 277 -4.56 -5.48 -5.42
N PHE A 278 -4.08 -5.92 -6.57
CA PHE A 278 -4.35 -5.30 -7.86
C PHE A 278 -4.88 -6.38 -8.80
N ASP A 279 -6.18 -6.61 -8.72
CA ASP A 279 -6.86 -7.66 -9.46
C ASP A 279 -7.61 -7.04 -10.63
N ARG A 280 -7.07 -7.23 -11.83
CA ARG A 280 -7.70 -6.77 -13.06
C ARG A 280 -8.35 -7.96 -13.75
N HIS A 281 -9.67 -7.94 -13.81
CA HIS A 281 -10.41 -8.88 -14.63
C HIS A 281 -10.53 -8.37 -16.08
N PRO A 282 -10.51 -9.27 -17.07
CA PRO A 282 -10.68 -8.90 -18.47
C PRO A 282 -11.96 -8.07 -18.69
N GLY A 283 -11.80 -6.84 -19.21
CA GLY A 283 -12.90 -5.94 -19.54
C GLY A 283 -13.26 -4.90 -18.47
N GLU A 284 -12.68 -4.97 -17.27
CA GLU A 284 -12.92 -3.96 -16.22
C GLU A 284 -12.07 -2.68 -16.44
N LYS A 285 -12.67 -1.52 -16.16
CA LYS A 285 -12.01 -0.21 -16.19
C LYS A 285 -11.60 0.20 -14.77
N GLY A 286 -10.33 0.50 -14.56
CA GLY A 286 -9.81 0.98 -13.27
C GLY A 286 -8.52 0.28 -12.87
N SER A 287 -7.95 0.63 -11.72
CA SER A 287 -6.73 0.00 -11.20
C SER A 287 -6.96 -1.43 -10.69
N GLY A 288 -8.21 -1.82 -10.40
CA GLY A 288 -8.51 -3.09 -9.72
C GLY A 288 -7.97 -3.14 -8.29
N GLU A 289 -7.66 -1.98 -7.70
CA GLU A 289 -7.05 -1.90 -6.38
C GLU A 289 -8.08 -2.17 -5.28
N GLN A 290 -7.82 -3.20 -4.47
CA GLN A 290 -8.69 -3.62 -3.38
C GLN A 290 -7.89 -3.80 -2.09
N ARG A 291 -8.48 -3.40 -0.96
CA ARG A 291 -7.89 -3.59 0.37
C ARG A 291 -8.35 -4.93 0.91
N ARG A 292 -7.44 -5.91 1.03
CA ARG A 292 -7.77 -7.26 1.50
C ARG A 292 -7.12 -7.56 2.86
N LEU A 293 -7.73 -8.50 3.59
CA LEU A 293 -7.16 -9.18 4.74
C LEU A 293 -6.92 -10.63 4.35
N ALA A 294 -5.71 -11.13 4.58
CA ALA A 294 -5.40 -12.55 4.47
C ALA A 294 -4.86 -13.10 5.77
N LEU A 295 -5.18 -14.36 6.06
CA LEU A 295 -4.74 -15.11 7.22
C LEU A 295 -4.18 -16.47 6.79
N ALA A 296 -3.15 -16.94 7.49
CA ALA A 296 -2.59 -18.26 7.32
C ALA A 296 -2.27 -18.88 8.67
N VAL A 297 -2.71 -20.12 8.89
CA VAL A 297 -2.47 -20.86 10.13
C VAL A 297 -1.94 -22.25 9.86
N THR A 298 -1.05 -22.72 10.73
CA THR A 298 -0.53 -24.10 10.73
C THR A 298 0.01 -24.48 12.11
N GLY A 299 0.10 -25.78 12.39
CA GLY A 299 0.58 -26.31 13.67
C GLY A 299 -0.42 -26.18 14.81
N GLU A 300 0.10 -25.98 16.01
CA GLU A 300 -0.65 -25.86 17.25
C GLU A 300 -1.01 -24.40 17.57
N TYR A 301 -2.16 -24.16 18.21
CA TYR A 301 -2.63 -22.81 18.55
C TYR A 301 -1.81 -22.13 19.64
N ARG A 302 -1.23 -22.93 20.54
CA ARG A 302 -0.40 -22.44 21.66
C ARG A 302 0.81 -23.35 21.82
N PRO A 303 1.92 -22.83 22.38
CA PRO A 303 3.07 -23.66 22.71
C PRO A 303 2.72 -24.79 23.68
N VAL A 304 3.60 -25.80 23.73
CA VAL A 304 3.55 -26.88 24.72
C VAL A 304 3.36 -26.30 26.12
N HIS A 305 2.35 -26.80 26.83
CA HIS A 305 1.97 -26.28 28.13
C HIS A 305 1.66 -27.44 29.08
N TRP A 306 1.98 -27.26 30.36
CA TRP A 306 1.83 -28.28 31.40
C TRP A 306 0.37 -28.75 31.59
N SER A 307 -0.60 -27.90 31.23
CA SER A 307 -2.04 -28.19 31.39
C SER A 307 -2.62 -29.14 30.32
N GLY A 308 -1.81 -29.66 29.40
CA GLY A 308 -2.24 -30.55 28.33
C GLY A 308 -1.96 -30.01 26.93
N PRO A 309 -2.28 -30.80 25.88
CA PRO A 309 -1.98 -30.46 24.50
C PRO A 309 -2.69 -29.20 24.03
N ALA A 310 -2.13 -28.55 23.02
CA ALA A 310 -2.76 -27.45 22.34
C ALA A 310 -3.76 -27.95 21.28
N PRO A 311 -4.88 -27.24 21.06
CA PRO A 311 -5.71 -27.51 19.89
C PRO A 311 -4.91 -27.19 18.62
N ARG A 312 -5.15 -27.96 17.57
CA ARG A 312 -4.55 -27.70 16.25
C ARG A 312 -5.22 -26.49 15.61
N GLN A 313 -4.44 -25.75 14.82
CA GLN A 313 -4.97 -24.69 13.97
C GLN A 313 -5.43 -25.32 12.65
N ASP A 314 -6.73 -25.63 12.58
CA ASP A 314 -7.38 -26.22 11.41
C ASP A 314 -8.38 -25.24 10.77
N PHE A 315 -9.19 -25.76 9.84
CA PHE A 315 -10.23 -24.98 9.17
C PHE A 315 -11.21 -24.32 10.15
N PHE A 316 -11.60 -25.03 11.21
CA PHE A 316 -12.57 -24.52 12.18
C PHE A 316 -11.95 -23.50 13.13
N ALA A 317 -10.67 -23.63 13.48
CA ALA A 317 -9.93 -22.61 14.21
C ALA A 317 -9.87 -21.29 13.43
N LEU A 318 -9.57 -21.36 12.13
CA LEU A 318 -9.54 -20.19 11.26
C LEU A 318 -10.94 -19.59 11.04
N LYS A 319 -11.95 -20.43 10.80
CA LYS A 319 -13.36 -20.01 10.69
C LYS A 319 -13.82 -19.30 11.97
N GLY A 320 -13.53 -19.86 13.14
CA GLY A 320 -13.89 -19.29 14.44
C GLY A 320 -13.17 -17.97 14.72
N THR A 321 -11.93 -17.81 14.22
CA THR A 321 -11.21 -16.51 14.26
C THR A 321 -12.00 -15.45 13.48
N LEU A 322 -12.41 -15.74 12.25
CA LEU A 322 -13.17 -14.82 11.41
C LEU A 322 -14.53 -14.49 12.03
N GLU A 323 -15.28 -15.50 12.49
CA GLU A 323 -16.58 -15.30 13.16
C GLU A 323 -16.43 -14.40 14.41
N SER A 324 -15.40 -14.64 15.22
CA SER A 324 -15.12 -13.83 16.42
C SER A 324 -14.68 -12.40 16.09
N LEU A 325 -13.92 -12.23 15.00
CA LEU A 325 -13.46 -10.92 14.55
C LEU A 325 -14.63 -10.07 14.04
N PHE A 326 -15.53 -10.67 13.27
CA PHE A 326 -16.67 -9.96 12.68
C PHE A 326 -17.79 -9.69 13.70
N ASP A 327 -18.04 -10.60 14.64
CA ASP A 327 -18.93 -10.28 15.77
C ASP A 327 -18.37 -9.11 16.59
N TRP A 328 -17.05 -9.07 16.80
CA TRP A 328 -16.42 -7.96 17.53
C TRP A 328 -16.60 -6.61 16.81
N LEU A 329 -16.50 -6.59 15.47
CA LEU A 329 -16.79 -5.43 14.63
C LEU A 329 -18.30 -5.15 14.46
N LYS A 330 -19.17 -6.02 15.00
CA LYS A 330 -20.62 -5.99 14.83
C LYS A 330 -21.07 -5.98 13.36
N VAL A 331 -20.31 -6.68 12.53
CA VAL A 331 -20.68 -6.97 11.14
C VAL A 331 -21.78 -8.06 11.17
N PRO A 332 -22.78 -8.01 10.27
CA PRO A 332 -23.78 -9.07 10.15
C PRO A 332 -23.15 -10.46 10.03
N PRO A 333 -23.81 -11.53 10.53
CA PRO A 333 -23.27 -12.88 10.46
C PRO A 333 -22.93 -13.28 9.02
N MET A 334 -21.69 -13.69 8.80
CA MET A 334 -21.25 -14.17 7.50
C MET A 334 -21.69 -15.61 7.26
N ARG A 335 -21.90 -15.93 5.98
CA ARG A 335 -22.13 -17.31 5.52
C ARG A 335 -20.86 -17.88 4.93
N PHE A 336 -20.64 -19.16 5.18
CA PHE A 336 -19.56 -19.95 4.58
C PHE A 336 -20.22 -21.00 3.69
N ALA A 337 -20.09 -20.83 2.38
CA ALA A 337 -20.69 -21.72 1.39
C ALA A 337 -19.61 -22.55 0.70
N ALA A 338 -19.81 -23.86 0.58
CA ALA A 338 -18.89 -24.73 -0.14
C ALA A 338 -18.64 -24.18 -1.56
N ASP A 339 -17.39 -24.09 -1.96
CA ASP A 339 -16.98 -23.52 -3.24
C ASP A 339 -15.68 -24.18 -3.72
N SER A 340 -15.23 -23.84 -4.92
CA SER A 340 -13.93 -24.22 -5.45
C SER A 340 -13.00 -23.01 -5.52
N HIS A 341 -11.72 -23.23 -5.27
CA HIS A 341 -10.68 -22.21 -5.42
C HIS A 341 -9.35 -22.89 -5.75
N PRO A 342 -8.54 -22.42 -6.72
CA PRO A 342 -7.35 -23.14 -7.18
C PRO A 342 -6.31 -23.41 -6.10
N VAL A 343 -6.19 -22.48 -5.16
CA VAL A 343 -5.21 -22.57 -4.07
C VAL A 343 -5.75 -23.38 -2.89
N LEU A 344 -7.03 -23.77 -2.89
CA LEU A 344 -7.66 -24.45 -1.76
C LEU A 344 -8.12 -25.85 -2.13
N ALA A 345 -7.91 -26.80 -1.22
CA ALA A 345 -8.23 -28.20 -1.41
C ALA A 345 -9.75 -28.42 -1.56
N PRO A 346 -10.19 -29.21 -2.56
CA PRO A 346 -11.59 -29.62 -2.70
C PRO A 346 -12.15 -30.23 -1.40
N GLY A 347 -13.40 -29.93 -1.09
CA GLY A 347 -14.07 -30.39 0.14
C GLY A 347 -13.75 -29.58 1.40
N THR A 348 -12.75 -28.70 1.38
CA THR A 348 -12.46 -27.75 2.48
C THR A 348 -12.51 -26.28 2.06
N ALA A 349 -12.64 -26.02 0.76
CA ALA A 349 -12.77 -24.68 0.22
C ALA A 349 -14.21 -24.15 0.41
N ALA A 350 -14.32 -22.95 0.95
CA ALA A 350 -15.58 -22.24 1.10
C ALA A 350 -15.43 -20.76 0.73
N SER A 351 -16.46 -20.22 0.10
CA SER A 351 -16.64 -18.78 -0.05
C SER A 351 -17.09 -18.14 1.25
N ILE A 352 -16.52 -16.98 1.56
CA ILE A 352 -16.97 -16.09 2.63
C ILE A 352 -17.99 -15.13 2.01
N VAL A 353 -19.22 -15.16 2.50
CA VAL A 353 -20.36 -14.41 1.94
C VAL A 353 -20.92 -13.46 2.99
N LEU A 354 -21.03 -12.19 2.63
CA LEU A 354 -21.65 -11.13 3.44
C LEU A 354 -22.80 -10.52 2.65
N ASP A 355 -24.00 -10.48 3.22
CA ASP A 355 -25.22 -9.97 2.58
C ASP A 355 -25.51 -10.53 1.18
N GLY A 356 -25.13 -11.79 0.95
CA GLY A 356 -25.31 -12.49 -0.33
C GLY A 356 -24.18 -12.28 -1.33
N GLU A 357 -23.22 -11.39 -1.06
CA GLU A 357 -22.05 -11.15 -1.90
C GLU A 357 -20.84 -11.95 -1.42
N LYS A 358 -20.13 -12.59 -2.36
CA LYS A 358 -18.86 -13.26 -2.07
C LYS A 358 -17.79 -12.19 -1.83
N ILE A 359 -17.26 -12.14 -0.62
CA ILE A 359 -16.21 -11.20 -0.23
C ILE A 359 -14.85 -11.86 -0.09
N GLY A 360 -14.77 -13.19 -0.09
CA GLY A 360 -13.52 -13.89 0.15
C GLY A 360 -13.61 -15.40 0.07
N VAL A 361 -12.54 -16.07 0.48
CA VAL A 361 -12.41 -17.51 0.53
C VAL A 361 -11.72 -17.95 1.81
N ILE A 362 -12.01 -19.17 2.26
CA ILE A 362 -11.35 -19.88 3.36
C ILE A 362 -11.19 -21.35 2.98
N GLY A 363 -10.09 -21.97 3.35
CA GLY A 363 -9.92 -23.41 3.15
C GLY A 363 -8.53 -23.92 3.51
N ARG A 364 -8.33 -25.22 3.34
CA ARG A 364 -7.01 -25.83 3.46
C ARG A 364 -6.25 -25.68 2.14
N LEU A 365 -4.93 -25.53 2.17
CA LEU A 365 -4.10 -25.40 0.97
C LEU A 365 -4.22 -26.64 0.07
N ASP A 366 -4.40 -26.42 -1.23
CA ASP A 366 -4.42 -27.51 -2.22
C ASP A 366 -3.06 -28.21 -2.32
N SER A 367 -3.07 -29.52 -2.54
CA SER A 367 -1.84 -30.33 -2.62
C SER A 367 -0.92 -29.95 -3.78
N GLY A 368 -1.45 -29.53 -4.93
CA GLY A 368 -0.67 -29.07 -6.08
C GLY A 368 -0.03 -27.71 -5.79
N ALA A 369 -0.81 -26.76 -5.25
CA ALA A 369 -0.29 -25.46 -4.81
C ALA A 369 0.77 -25.60 -3.71
N ALA A 370 0.56 -26.53 -2.76
CA ALA A 370 1.51 -26.86 -1.71
C ALA A 370 2.84 -27.40 -2.28
N ALA A 371 2.77 -28.29 -3.27
CA ALA A 371 3.96 -28.85 -3.93
C ALA A 371 4.75 -27.79 -4.71
N GLU A 372 4.10 -26.91 -5.48
CA GLU A 372 4.76 -25.81 -6.20
C GLU A 372 5.49 -24.85 -5.25
N MET A 373 5.01 -24.72 -4.02
CA MET A 373 5.59 -23.85 -3.01
C MET A 373 6.50 -24.55 -2.01
N ASP A 374 6.69 -25.87 -2.07
CA ASP A 374 7.41 -26.68 -1.08
C ASP A 374 6.86 -26.48 0.35
N LEU A 375 5.54 -26.68 0.48
CA LEU A 375 4.77 -26.47 1.71
C LEU A 375 3.94 -27.70 2.06
N PRO A 376 3.61 -27.92 3.35
CA PRO A 376 2.64 -28.94 3.75
C PRO A 376 1.21 -28.51 3.43
N ALA A 377 0.40 -29.45 2.94
CA ALA A 377 -1.01 -29.21 2.58
C ALA A 377 -1.96 -29.07 3.79
N GLU A 378 -1.45 -29.04 5.02
CA GLU A 378 -2.23 -28.84 6.25
C GLU A 378 -2.46 -27.36 6.60
N ILE A 379 -1.79 -26.44 5.90
CA ILE A 379 -1.95 -24.99 6.09
C ILE A 379 -3.39 -24.59 5.76
N CYS A 380 -4.03 -23.84 6.65
CA CYS A 380 -5.33 -23.22 6.40
C CYS A 380 -5.16 -21.74 6.08
N LEU A 381 -5.91 -21.27 5.09
CA LEU A 381 -5.81 -19.94 4.52
C LEU A 381 -7.19 -19.28 4.47
N ALA A 382 -7.22 -17.96 4.62
CA ALA A 382 -8.36 -17.14 4.28
C ALA A 382 -7.89 -15.84 3.61
N GLU A 383 -8.67 -15.33 2.67
CA GLU A 383 -8.51 -14.00 2.10
C GLU A 383 -9.88 -13.38 1.86
N LEU A 384 -10.08 -12.11 2.24
CA LEU A 384 -11.32 -11.37 2.01
C LEU A 384 -11.10 -9.88 1.74
N ASP A 385 -12.01 -9.28 0.97
CA ASP A 385 -12.10 -7.84 0.77
C ASP A 385 -12.59 -7.16 2.05
N LEU A 386 -11.81 -6.19 2.55
CA LEU A 386 -12.15 -5.44 3.75
C LEU A 386 -13.18 -4.35 3.48
N LYS A 387 -13.31 -3.84 2.26
CA LYS A 387 -14.25 -2.75 1.96
C LYS A 387 -15.69 -3.05 2.41
N PRO A 388 -16.32 -4.18 2.03
CA PRO A 388 -17.67 -4.50 2.49
C PRO A 388 -17.73 -4.77 4.00
N VAL A 389 -16.68 -5.37 4.59
CA VAL A 389 -16.61 -5.63 6.04
C VAL A 389 -16.60 -4.32 6.84
N LEU A 390 -15.75 -3.37 6.47
CA LEU A 390 -15.62 -2.10 7.18
C LEU A 390 -16.85 -1.21 6.97
N ALA A 391 -17.52 -1.32 5.81
CA ALA A 391 -18.77 -0.61 5.54
C ALA A 391 -19.94 -1.13 6.38
N SER A 392 -19.96 -2.44 6.68
CA SER A 392 -21.00 -3.08 7.50
C SER A 392 -20.70 -3.08 9.00
N ALA A 393 -19.52 -2.59 9.41
CA ALA A 393 -19.19 -2.46 10.83
C ALA A 393 -20.12 -1.45 11.52
N ALA A 394 -20.66 -1.82 12.67
CA ALA A 394 -21.70 -1.05 13.33
C ALA A 394 -21.39 -0.80 14.81
N MET A 395 -22.00 0.25 15.36
CA MET A 395 -21.98 0.44 16.81
C MET A 395 -23.02 -0.48 17.47
N PRO A 396 -22.68 -1.14 18.60
CA PRO A 396 -23.65 -1.92 19.34
C PRO A 396 -24.86 -1.08 19.78
N ILE A 397 -26.07 -1.58 19.49
CA ILE A 397 -27.30 -1.01 20.00
C ILE A 397 -27.65 -1.72 21.30
N TYR A 398 -27.81 -0.95 22.39
CA TYR A 398 -28.22 -1.51 23.68
C TYR A 398 -29.56 -2.25 23.55
N ARG A 399 -29.59 -3.48 24.09
CA ARG A 399 -30.80 -4.29 24.23
C ARG A 399 -30.92 -4.71 25.70
N PRO A 400 -32.07 -4.50 26.36
CA PRO A 400 -32.28 -4.98 27.72
C PRO A 400 -32.06 -6.49 27.84
N VAL A 401 -31.43 -6.89 28.95
CA VAL A 401 -31.29 -8.30 29.31
C VAL A 401 -32.65 -8.85 29.74
N SER A 402 -32.99 -10.07 29.34
CA SER A 402 -34.25 -10.70 29.78
C SER A 402 -34.20 -10.97 31.29
N GLN A 403 -35.28 -10.62 31.99
CA GLN A 403 -35.46 -10.94 33.41
C GLN A 403 -36.09 -12.33 33.61
N PHE A 404 -36.51 -12.99 32.52
CA PHE A 404 -37.22 -14.27 32.57
C PHE A 404 -36.28 -15.41 32.20
N PRO A 405 -36.37 -16.58 32.86
CA PRO A 405 -35.53 -17.72 32.55
C PRO A 405 -35.84 -18.28 31.15
N GLY A 406 -34.84 -18.90 30.53
CA GLY A 406 -35.03 -19.68 29.30
C GLY A 406 -35.20 -21.17 29.59
N SER A 407 -35.81 -21.89 28.66
CA SER A 407 -35.95 -23.35 28.69
C SER A 407 -35.17 -23.96 27.53
N ARG A 408 -34.36 -24.99 27.82
CA ARG A 408 -33.52 -25.66 26.80
C ARG A 408 -34.17 -26.97 26.39
N ARG A 409 -34.18 -27.24 25.08
CA ARG A 409 -34.55 -28.55 24.51
C ARG A 409 -33.47 -28.98 23.54
N ASP A 410 -33.12 -30.26 23.59
CA ASP A 410 -32.14 -30.84 22.70
C ASP A 410 -32.85 -31.75 21.70
N ILE A 411 -32.37 -31.74 20.46
CA ILE A 411 -32.86 -32.62 19.40
C ILE A 411 -31.67 -33.27 18.71
N SER A 412 -31.74 -34.59 18.55
CA SER A 412 -30.80 -35.35 17.72
C SER A 412 -31.48 -35.70 16.41
N ILE A 413 -30.84 -35.32 15.30
CA ILE A 413 -31.36 -35.55 13.95
C ILE A 413 -30.34 -36.30 13.09
N LEU A 414 -30.82 -37.22 12.27
CA LEU A 414 -30.07 -37.89 11.22
C LEU A 414 -30.26 -37.12 9.90
N LEU A 415 -29.17 -36.59 9.35
CA LEU A 415 -29.12 -35.86 8.09
C LEU A 415 -28.20 -36.56 7.09
N GLY A 416 -28.33 -36.23 5.80
CA GLY A 416 -27.37 -36.66 4.79
C GLY A 416 -26.06 -35.88 4.89
N GLU A 417 -24.95 -36.46 4.44
CA GLU A 417 -23.61 -35.85 4.54
C GLU A 417 -23.50 -34.47 3.85
N ASN A 418 -24.33 -34.21 2.83
CA ASN A 418 -24.33 -32.96 2.08
C ASN A 418 -25.31 -31.91 2.62
N THR A 419 -26.01 -32.17 3.73
CA THR A 419 -26.96 -31.22 4.31
C THR A 419 -26.22 -30.11 5.06
N SER A 420 -26.42 -28.87 4.65
CA SER A 420 -25.84 -27.68 5.28
C SER A 420 -26.32 -27.48 6.71
N CYS A 421 -25.40 -27.54 7.68
CA CYS A 421 -25.70 -27.24 9.08
C CYS A 421 -26.14 -25.78 9.27
N ALA A 422 -25.60 -24.83 8.49
CA ALA A 422 -25.99 -23.43 8.56
C ALA A 422 -27.47 -23.24 8.18
N ASP A 423 -27.94 -23.92 7.13
CA ASP A 423 -29.33 -23.82 6.70
C ASP A 423 -30.30 -24.49 7.69
N LEU A 424 -29.86 -25.54 8.38
CA LEU A 424 -30.61 -26.14 9.50
C LEU A 424 -30.78 -25.14 10.66
N LEU A 425 -29.69 -24.53 11.11
CA LEU A 425 -29.72 -23.54 12.20
C LEU A 425 -30.60 -22.33 11.85
N ASP A 426 -30.53 -21.85 10.61
CA ASP A 426 -31.36 -20.73 10.16
C ASP A 426 -32.83 -21.12 10.04
N GLN A 427 -33.13 -22.37 9.68
CA GLN A 427 -34.50 -22.86 9.71
C GLN A 427 -35.04 -22.90 11.14
N VAL A 428 -34.26 -23.39 12.12
CA VAL A 428 -34.66 -23.39 13.54
C VAL A 428 -35.00 -21.98 14.01
N ARG A 429 -34.14 -20.99 13.72
CA ARG A 429 -34.35 -19.58 14.09
C ARG A 429 -35.56 -18.95 13.41
N ARG A 430 -35.90 -19.39 12.19
CA ARG A 430 -37.00 -18.83 11.40
C ARG A 430 -38.37 -19.34 11.83
N VAL A 431 -38.46 -20.58 12.31
CA VAL A 431 -39.74 -21.23 12.61
C VAL A 431 -40.41 -20.62 13.84
N SER A 432 -39.64 -20.32 14.90
CA SER A 432 -40.21 -19.78 16.14
C SER A 432 -39.46 -18.54 16.63
N PRO A 433 -40.17 -17.43 16.91
CA PRO A 433 -39.56 -16.22 17.49
C PRO A 433 -39.13 -16.43 18.95
N LEU A 434 -39.52 -17.55 19.57
CA LEU A 434 -39.11 -17.90 20.93
C LEU A 434 -37.68 -18.43 21.00
N VAL A 435 -37.07 -18.81 19.87
CA VAL A 435 -35.68 -19.29 19.82
C VAL A 435 -34.74 -18.12 20.10
N ALA A 436 -34.11 -18.15 21.27
CA ALA A 436 -33.09 -17.19 21.68
C ALA A 436 -31.68 -17.61 21.24
N GLU A 437 -31.40 -18.91 21.28
CA GLU A 437 -30.10 -19.49 20.89
C GLU A 437 -30.33 -20.86 20.26
N VAL A 438 -29.50 -21.20 19.28
CA VAL A 438 -29.39 -22.57 18.76
C VAL A 438 -27.91 -22.86 18.49
N ALA A 439 -27.44 -23.99 19.00
CA ALA A 439 -26.06 -24.42 18.87
C ALA A 439 -25.98 -25.91 18.52
N VAL A 440 -25.02 -26.27 17.67
CA VAL A 440 -24.58 -27.66 17.52
C VAL A 440 -23.66 -27.98 18.69
N PHE A 441 -23.94 -29.06 19.42
CA PHE A 441 -23.07 -29.48 20.52
C PHE A 441 -22.46 -30.87 20.33
N ASP A 442 -23.00 -31.67 19.42
CA ASP A 442 -22.42 -32.96 19.06
C ASP A 442 -22.64 -33.29 17.58
N LEU A 443 -21.64 -33.94 16.99
CA LEU A 443 -21.67 -34.48 15.63
C LEU A 443 -21.05 -35.88 15.68
N TYR A 444 -21.86 -36.88 15.39
CA TYR A 444 -21.44 -38.27 15.37
C TYR A 444 -21.54 -38.86 13.96
N GLN A 445 -20.42 -39.43 13.51
CA GLN A 445 -20.30 -40.25 12.31
C GLN A 445 -19.63 -41.56 12.70
N GLY A 446 -20.27 -42.71 12.41
CA GLY A 446 -19.71 -44.01 12.76
C GLY A 446 -20.72 -45.15 12.62
N ASP A 447 -20.33 -46.34 13.07
CA ASP A 447 -21.04 -47.59 12.80
C ASP A 447 -22.45 -47.68 13.43
N ARG A 448 -22.77 -46.81 14.39
CA ARG A 448 -24.07 -46.80 15.09
C ARG A 448 -25.16 -46.01 14.38
N ILE A 449 -24.91 -45.53 13.16
CA ILE A 449 -25.89 -44.83 12.32
C ILE A 449 -25.85 -45.39 10.89
N PRO A 450 -26.93 -45.25 10.09
CA PRO A 450 -26.95 -45.75 8.72
C PRO A 450 -25.82 -45.15 7.86
N PRO A 451 -25.24 -45.92 6.92
CA PRO A 451 -24.23 -45.41 6.00
C PRO A 451 -24.71 -44.16 5.24
N GLY A 452 -23.83 -43.16 5.06
CA GLY A 452 -24.16 -41.90 4.39
C GLY A 452 -25.03 -40.94 5.20
N LYS A 453 -25.21 -41.21 6.51
CA LYS A 453 -25.89 -40.31 7.45
C LYS A 453 -24.92 -39.77 8.49
N ILE A 454 -25.26 -38.60 9.03
CA ILE A 454 -24.61 -37.96 10.17
C ILE A 454 -25.67 -37.72 11.23
N SER A 455 -25.34 -38.02 12.49
CA SER A 455 -26.16 -37.66 13.65
C SER A 455 -25.69 -36.32 14.19
N LEU A 456 -26.54 -35.31 14.14
CA LEU A 456 -26.25 -33.97 14.65
C LEU A 456 -27.15 -33.68 15.85
N ALA A 457 -26.57 -33.25 16.96
CA ALA A 457 -27.31 -32.84 18.13
C ALA A 457 -27.33 -31.31 18.24
N LEU A 458 -28.54 -30.76 18.32
CA LEU A 458 -28.79 -29.33 18.46
C LEU A 458 -29.35 -29.06 19.85
N SER A 459 -28.86 -28.00 20.48
CA SER A 459 -29.43 -27.46 21.72
C SER A 459 -30.11 -26.13 21.40
N ILE A 460 -31.40 -26.03 21.71
CA ILE A 460 -32.24 -24.88 21.41
C ILE A 460 -32.67 -24.24 22.73
N LEU A 461 -32.32 -22.97 22.92
CA LEU A 461 -32.77 -22.17 24.05
C LEU A 461 -34.02 -21.39 23.62
N PHE A 462 -35.14 -21.66 24.28
CA PHE A 462 -36.37 -20.90 24.16
C PHE A 462 -36.45 -19.86 25.26
N GLN A 463 -36.72 -18.60 24.93
CA GLN A 463 -36.84 -17.53 25.91
C GLN A 463 -37.75 -16.41 25.40
N SER A 464 -38.62 -15.91 26.28
CA SER A 464 -39.34 -14.65 26.06
C SER A 464 -38.71 -13.53 26.90
N ARG A 465 -38.81 -12.30 26.40
CA ARG A 465 -38.38 -11.09 27.09
C ARG A 465 -39.48 -10.43 27.91
N GLU A 466 -40.72 -10.89 27.77
CA GLU A 466 -41.90 -10.28 28.36
C GLU A 466 -42.48 -11.10 29.51
N ARG A 467 -42.20 -12.40 29.53
CA ARG A 467 -42.73 -13.34 30.52
C ARG A 467 -41.95 -14.65 30.55
N THR A 468 -42.15 -15.43 31.61
CA THR A 468 -41.76 -16.84 31.65
C THR A 468 -42.60 -17.65 30.66
N LEU A 469 -41.95 -18.52 29.89
CA LEU A 469 -42.62 -19.45 28.98
C LEU A 469 -43.19 -20.64 29.76
N ARG A 470 -44.41 -21.07 29.41
CA ARG A 470 -44.97 -22.33 29.92
C ARG A 470 -44.46 -23.50 29.10
N ASP A 471 -44.41 -24.69 29.69
CA ASP A 471 -43.93 -25.89 29.00
C ASP A 471 -44.71 -26.18 27.72
N GLU A 472 -46.04 -25.99 27.73
CA GLU A 472 -46.87 -26.25 26.53
C GLU A 472 -46.52 -25.35 25.35
N GLU A 473 -45.99 -24.15 25.60
CA GLU A 473 -45.57 -23.21 24.56
C GLU A 473 -44.21 -23.61 23.97
N VAL A 474 -43.30 -24.06 24.83
CA VAL A 474 -41.98 -24.56 24.44
C VAL A 474 -42.11 -25.83 23.62
N ASP A 475 -42.94 -26.78 24.09
CA ASP A 475 -43.14 -28.06 23.42
C ASP A 475 -43.81 -27.88 22.06
N ARG A 476 -44.80 -26.98 21.95
CA ARG A 476 -45.40 -26.63 20.65
C ARG A 476 -44.38 -26.04 19.67
N ALA A 477 -43.57 -25.08 20.12
CA ALA A 477 -42.53 -24.48 19.28
C ALA A 477 -41.48 -25.52 18.86
N PHE A 478 -41.12 -26.44 19.76
CA PHE A 478 -40.17 -27.52 19.49
C PHE A 478 -40.72 -28.54 18.49
N GLU A 479 -42.00 -28.90 18.59
CA GLU A 479 -42.69 -29.76 17.60
C GLU A 479 -42.76 -29.11 16.22
N GLU A 480 -43.07 -27.80 16.16
CA GLU A 480 -43.08 -27.03 14.90
C GLU A 480 -41.70 -27.01 14.24
N ILE A 481 -40.65 -26.76 15.04
CA ILE A 481 -39.25 -26.81 14.56
C ILE A 481 -38.93 -28.21 14.04
N SER A 482 -39.22 -29.25 14.82
CA SER A 482 -38.94 -30.64 14.44
C SER A 482 -39.62 -31.02 13.13
N ARG A 483 -40.91 -30.70 12.98
CA ARG A 483 -41.67 -30.94 11.76
C ARG A 483 -41.09 -30.19 10.57
N SER A 484 -40.74 -28.92 10.76
CA SER A 484 -40.16 -28.09 9.70
C SER A 484 -38.80 -28.59 9.23
N LEU A 485 -37.98 -29.10 10.14
CA LEU A 485 -36.70 -29.73 9.78
C LEU A 485 -36.92 -31.00 8.95
N ILE A 486 -37.87 -31.85 9.35
CA ILE A 486 -38.23 -33.08 8.62
C ILE A 486 -38.73 -32.75 7.20
N GLU A 487 -39.69 -31.83 7.08
CA GLU A 487 -40.30 -31.46 5.80
C GLU A 487 -39.29 -30.83 4.83
N LYS A 488 -38.42 -29.95 5.32
CA LYS A 488 -37.52 -29.16 4.47
C LYS A 488 -36.23 -29.89 4.12
N PHE A 489 -35.69 -30.69 5.03
CA PHE A 489 -34.36 -31.31 4.87
C PHE A 489 -34.41 -32.84 4.83
N GLY A 490 -35.58 -33.46 4.99
CA GLY A 490 -35.72 -34.92 5.01
C GLY A 490 -34.95 -35.58 6.16
N VAL A 491 -34.74 -34.85 7.26
CA VAL A 491 -34.04 -35.38 8.44
C VAL A 491 -34.94 -36.33 9.23
N GLN A 492 -34.35 -37.27 9.95
CA GLN A 492 -35.08 -38.21 10.80
C GLN A 492 -34.72 -37.93 12.27
N PRO A 493 -35.69 -37.82 13.19
CA PRO A 493 -35.40 -37.82 14.62
C PRO A 493 -34.67 -39.09 15.00
N ARG A 494 -33.68 -38.98 15.90
CA ARG A 494 -32.96 -40.13 16.45
C ARG A 494 -33.54 -40.59 17.77
#